data_AF-A0A3M2YA86-F1
#
_entry.id   AF-A0A3M2YA86-F1
#
_cell.length_a   1.000
_cell.length_b   1.000
_cell.length_c   1.000
_cell.angle_alpha   90.00
_cell.angle_beta   90.00
_cell.angle_gamma   90.00
#
_symmetry.space_group_name_H-M   'P 1'
#
loop_
_entity.id
_entity.type
_entity.pdbx_description
1 polymer ?
#
loop_
_entity_poly.entity_id
_entity_poly.type
_entity_poly.pdbx_seq_one_letter_code
_entity_poly.pdbx_strand_id
1 'polypeptide(L)' 'KSTLIKCVNALEPFQKGDIVVDGTSISEPKTNLPKLRSRVGMVFQ' A
#
# COMPACT_ATOMS: atom_id res chain seq x y z
N LYS A 1 2.41 13.66 4.57
CA LYS A 1 3.26 13.17 3.45
C LYS A 1 3.74 11.74 3.73
N SER A 2 4.49 11.51 4.81
CA SER A 2 4.98 10.18 5.22
C SER A 2 3.87 9.15 5.52
N THR A 3 2.79 9.54 6.19
CA THR A 3 1.62 8.67 6.45
C THR A 3 1.01 8.09 5.17
N LEU A 4 0.86 8.91 4.12
CA LEU A 4 0.34 8.44 2.84
C LEU A 4 1.25 7.38 2.21
N ILE A 5 2.57 7.58 2.25
CA ILE A 5 3.53 6.60 1.70
C ILE A 5 3.46 5.29 2.49
N LYS A 6 3.26 5.36 3.82
CA LYS A 6 3.04 4.16 4.64
C LYS A 6 1.74 3.45 4.28
N CYS A 7 0.63 4.19 4.08
CA CYS A 7 -0.63 3.59 3.64
C CYS A 7 -0.50 2.92 2.27
N VAL A 8 0.18 3.55 1.30
CA VAL A 8 0.43 2.98 -0.04
C VAL A 8 1.27 1.70 0.02
N ASN A 9 2.22 1.61 0.95
CA ASN A 9 3.00 0.39 1.20
C ASN A 9 2.28 -0.63 2.11
N ALA A 10 1.01 -0.36 2.47
CA ALA A 10 0.23 -1.12 3.43
C ALA A 10 0.95 -1.34 4.78
N LEU A 11 1.78 -0.37 5.19
CA LEU A 11 2.48 -0.36 6.49
C LEU A 11 1.61 0.26 7.60
N GLU A 12 0.67 1.11 7.22
CA GLU A 12 -0.37 1.64 8.12
C GLU A 12 -1.76 1.36 7.52
N PRO A 13 -2.72 0.91 8.34
CA PRO A 13 -4.11 0.77 7.92
C PRO A 13 -4.77 2.15 7.80
N PHE A 14 -5.77 2.26 6.92
CA PHE A 14 -6.63 3.44 6.78
C PHE A 14 -8.09 3.05 7.04
N GLN A 15 -8.90 3.98 7.56
CA GLN A 15 -10.26 3.65 7.97
C GLN A 15 -11.26 3.55 6.81
N LYS A 16 -11.07 4.37 5.76
CA LYS A 16 -11.99 4.49 4.62
C LYS A 16 -11.27 4.92 3.35
N GLY A 17 -11.88 4.60 2.22
CA GLY A 17 -11.35 4.89 0.88
C GLY A 17 -10.84 3.62 0.21
N ASP A 18 -10.31 3.80 -0.99
CA ASP A 18 -9.65 2.72 -1.71
C ASP A 18 -8.34 3.26 -2.29
N ILE A 19 -7.29 2.46 -2.21
CA ILE A 19 -5.98 2.78 -2.77
C ILE A 19 -5.66 1.68 -3.76
N VAL A 20 -5.51 2.05 -5.03
CA VAL A 20 -5.18 1.14 -6.12
C VAL A 20 -3.75 1.41 -6.55
N VAL A 21 -2.91 0.39 -6.48
CA VAL A 21 -1.50 0.45 -6.89
C VAL A 21 -1.28 -0.63 -7.94
N ASP A 22 -0.87 -0.23 -9.15
CA ASP A 22 -0.60 -1.15 -10.26
C ASP A 22 -1.78 -2.11 -10.53
N GLY A 23 -2.99 -1.54 -10.60
CA GLY A 23 -4.26 -2.27 -10.81
C GLY A 23 -4.71 -3.15 -9.64
N THR A 24 -4.01 -3.10 -8.50
CA THR A 24 -4.29 -3.93 -7.32
C THR A 24 -4.80 -3.04 -6.19
N SER A 25 -6.02 -3.29 -5.69
CA SER A 25 -6.52 -2.61 -4.49
C SER A 25 -5.77 -3.13 -3.25
N ILE A 26 -5.18 -2.24 -2.45
CA ILE A 26 -4.55 -2.63 -1.17
C ILE A 26 -5.56 -2.75 -0.02
N SER A 27 -6.80 -2.34 -0.25
CA SER A 27 -7.92 -2.41 0.70
C SER A 27 -8.51 -3.81 0.80
N GLU A 28 -8.32 -4.63 -0.25
CA GLU A 28 -8.88 -5.98 -0.30
C GLU A 28 -8.09 -6.96 0.58
N PRO A 29 -8.75 -7.74 1.46
CA PRO A 29 -8.10 -8.74 2.30
C PRO A 29 -7.48 -9.90 1.50
N LYS A 30 -7.84 -10.04 0.22
CA LYS A 30 -7.26 -11.01 -0.72
C LYS A 30 -5.96 -10.53 -1.36
N THR A 31 -5.60 -9.27 -1.17
CA THR A 31 -4.42 -8.69 -1.80
C THR A 31 -3.15 -9.20 -1.15
N ASN A 32 -2.28 -9.78 -1.98
CA ASN A 32 -0.99 -10.29 -1.55
C ASN A 32 0.00 -9.12 -1.36
N LEU A 33 0.01 -8.56 -0.14
CA LEU A 33 0.87 -7.43 0.24
C LEU A 33 2.37 -7.70 0.02
N PRO A 34 2.93 -8.89 0.32
CA PRO A 34 4.32 -9.22 -0.05
C PRO A 34 4.61 -9.05 -1.55
N LYS A 35 3.72 -9.53 -2.42
CA LYS A 35 3.86 -9.38 -3.88
C LYS A 35 3.70 -7.94 -4.36
N LEU A 36 2.92 -7.13 -3.63
CA LEU A 36 2.82 -5.69 -3.90
C LEU A 36 4.14 -4.98 -3.55
N ARG A 37 4.69 -5.28 -2.37
CA ARG A 37 5.94 -4.66 -1.86
C ARG A 37 7.16 -5.02 -2.69
N SER A 38 7.16 -6.14 -3.41
CA SER A 38 8.23 -6.44 -4.37
C SER A 38 8.20 -5.53 -5.61
N ARG A 39 7.07 -4.87 -5.89
CA ARG A 39 6.92 -3.90 -6.99
C ARG A 39 7.06 -2.44 -6.53
N VAL A 40 6.84 -2.18 -5.25
CA VAL A 40 6.91 -0.82 -4.66
C VAL A 40 8.14 -0.72 -3.76
N GLY A 41 9.17 0.00 -4.22
CA GLY A 41 10.33 0.33 -3.40
C GLY A 41 10.12 1.62 -2.60
N MET A 42 10.30 1.56 -1.28
CA MET A 42 10.24 2.74 -0.41
C MET A 42 11.66 3.20 -0.06
N VAL A 43 12.05 4.39 -0.55
CA VAL A 43 13.31 5.04 -0.17
C VAL A 43 13.01 5.98 0.99
N PHE A 44 13.58 5.69 2.15
CA PHE A 44 13.53 6.57 3.31
C PHE A 44 14.65 7.61 3.18
N GLN A 45 14.32 8.88 3.47
CA GLN A 45 15.30 9.92 3.75
C GLN A 45 15.67 9.91 5.23
#